data_AF-A0A7C3JR92-F1
#
_entry.id   AF-A0A7C3JR92-F1
#
_cell.length_a   1.000
_cell.length_b   1.000
_cell.length_c   1.000
_cell.angle_alpha   90.00
_cell.angle_beta   90.00
_cell.angle_gamma   90.00
#
_symmetry.space_group_name_H-M   'P 1'
#
loop_
_entity.id
_entity.type
_entity.pdbx_description
1 polymer ?
#
loop_
_entity_poly.entity_id
_entity_poly.type
_entity_poly.pdbx_seq_one_letter_code
_entity_poly.pdbx_strand_id
1 'polypeptide(L)'
;MLHGERRRQSRPADLLGKGLDKLEEIQQAAQTVRHELKIIDERLAHTDWLVGGRLSAADIAVFPLVQLLLRAASKQAARPLNLGLLPLSQTFPNVARWVERIERLPNYERTYPPHWRQ
;
A
#
# COMPACT_ATOMS: atom_id res chain seq x y z
N MET A 1 -55.21 -13.88 -5.87
CA MET A 1 -54.13 -12.88 -6.05
C MET A 1 -52.91 -13.34 -5.28
N LEU A 2 -51.90 -13.87 -5.97
CA LEU A 2 -50.65 -14.35 -5.39
C LEU A 2 -49.60 -13.24 -5.48
N HIS A 3 -49.25 -12.61 -4.36
CA HIS A 3 -48.04 -11.80 -4.27
C HIS A 3 -46.90 -12.68 -3.77
N GLY A 4 -46.10 -13.18 -4.71
CA GLY A 4 -44.87 -13.91 -4.42
C GLY A 4 -43.77 -12.95 -3.98
N GLU A 5 -43.42 -12.99 -2.71
CA GLU A 5 -42.18 -12.39 -2.21
C GLU A 5 -40.98 -13.16 -2.78
N ARG A 6 -40.33 -12.59 -3.80
CA ARG A 6 -39.00 -13.04 -4.23
C ARG A 6 -37.99 -12.70 -3.15
N ARG A 7 -37.77 -13.62 -2.20
CA ARG A 7 -36.53 -13.62 -1.40
C ARG A 7 -35.34 -13.73 -2.36
N ARG A 8 -34.49 -12.71 -2.41
CA ARG A 8 -33.16 -12.77 -3.05
C ARG A 8 -32.32 -13.81 -2.31
N GLN A 9 -32.42 -15.07 -2.72
CA GLN A 9 -31.41 -16.07 -2.38
C GLN A 9 -30.17 -15.76 -3.21
N SER A 10 -29.15 -15.17 -2.58
CA SER A 10 -27.83 -15.06 -3.22
C SER A 10 -27.29 -16.48 -3.40
N ARG A 11 -26.99 -16.87 -4.63
CA ARG A 11 -26.47 -18.22 -4.91
C ARG A 11 -25.01 -18.28 -4.45
N PRO A 12 -24.52 -19.43 -3.95
CA PRO A 12 -23.12 -19.56 -3.51
C PRO A 12 -22.11 -19.22 -4.62
N ALA A 13 -22.47 -19.42 -5.89
CA ALA A 13 -21.66 -19.01 -7.04
C ALA A 13 -21.49 -17.47 -7.17
N ASP A 14 -22.49 -16.69 -6.77
CA ASP A 14 -22.45 -15.22 -6.87
C ASP A 14 -21.51 -14.60 -5.82
N LEU A 15 -21.32 -15.27 -4.68
CA LEU A 15 -20.38 -14.86 -3.63
C LEU A 15 -18.94 -15.20 -4.01
N LEU A 16 -18.73 -16.37 -4.65
CA LEU A 16 -17.42 -16.76 -5.13
C LEU A 16 -16.95 -15.86 -6.29
N GLY A 17 -17.85 -15.54 -7.24
CA GLY A 17 -17.56 -14.61 -8.34
C GLY A 17 -17.13 -13.22 -7.85
N LYS A 18 -17.91 -12.60 -6.95
CA LYS A 18 -17.56 -11.29 -6.36
C LYS A 18 -16.25 -11.32 -5.56
N GLY A 19 -15.93 -12.44 -4.92
CA GLY A 19 -14.67 -12.64 -4.22
C GLY A 19 -13.46 -12.69 -5.17
N LEU A 20 -13.62 -13.34 -6.33
CA LEU A 20 -12.60 -13.40 -7.37
C LEU A 20 -12.40 -12.05 -8.06
N ASP A 21 -13.48 -11.32 -8.37
CA ASP A 21 -13.40 -9.97 -8.93
C ASP A 21 -12.62 -9.03 -7.99
N LYS A 22 -12.90 -9.13 -6.68
CA LYS A 22 -12.19 -8.33 -5.66
C LYS A 22 -10.71 -8.68 -5.57
N LEU A 23 -10.37 -9.95 -5.71
CA LEU A 23 -8.98 -10.39 -5.72
C LEU A 23 -8.24 -9.86 -6.95
N GLU A 24 -8.86 -9.91 -8.13
CA GLU A 24 -8.27 -9.39 -9.35
C GLU A 24 -8.06 -7.87 -9.28
N GLU A 25 -9.05 -7.11 -8.80
CA GLU A 25 -8.90 -5.67 -8.54
C GLU A 25 -7.72 -5.37 -7.61
N ILE A 26 -7.55 -6.16 -6.55
CA ILE A 26 -6.42 -6.00 -5.61
C ILE A 26 -5.09 -6.29 -6.30
N GLN A 27 -5.01 -7.32 -7.14
CA GLN A 27 -3.79 -7.64 -7.88
C GLN A 27 -3.42 -6.57 -8.90
N GLN A 28 -4.41 -6.03 -9.62
CA GLN A 28 -4.23 -4.92 -10.54
C GLN A 28 -3.77 -3.65 -9.82
N ALA A 29 -4.42 -3.30 -8.70
CA ALA A 29 -4.01 -2.17 -7.87
C ALA A 29 -2.58 -2.36 -7.32
N ALA A 30 -2.22 -3.58 -6.90
CA ALA A 30 -0.88 -3.90 -6.43
C ALA A 30 0.16 -3.75 -7.56
N GLN A 31 -0.19 -4.13 -8.80
CA GLN A 31 0.69 -3.91 -9.95
C GLN A 31 0.92 -2.43 -10.22
N THR A 32 -0.12 -1.60 -10.17
CA THR A 32 0.01 -0.14 -10.30
C THR A 32 0.90 0.42 -9.19
N VAL A 33 0.67 0.05 -7.93
CA VAL A 33 1.50 0.48 -6.80
C VAL A 33 2.97 0.08 -6.99
N ARG A 34 3.25 -1.15 -7.43
CA ARG A 34 4.62 -1.60 -7.71
C ARG A 34 5.27 -0.78 -8.82
N HIS A 35 4.52 -0.41 -9.86
CA HIS A 35 5.02 0.44 -10.94
C HIS A 35 5.38 1.84 -10.44
N GLU A 36 4.50 2.49 -9.68
CA GLU A 36 4.74 3.82 -9.10
C GLU A 36 5.92 3.80 -8.12
N LEU A 37 6.00 2.78 -7.25
CA LEU A 37 7.14 2.59 -6.35
C LEU A 37 8.44 2.37 -7.11
N LYS A 38 8.41 1.71 -8.28
CA LYS A 38 9.60 1.52 -9.12
C LYS A 38 10.11 2.84 -9.68
N ILE A 39 9.21 3.70 -10.17
CA ILE A 39 9.56 5.05 -10.65
C ILE A 39 10.17 5.89 -9.52
N ILE A 40 9.55 5.84 -8.34
CA ILE A 40 10.07 6.56 -7.15
C ILE A 40 11.44 6.00 -6.74
N ASP A 41 11.61 4.69 -6.75
CA ASP A 41 12.88 4.02 -6.42
C ASP A 41 14.01 4.43 -7.36
N GLU A 42 13.75 4.43 -8.67
CA GLU A 42 14.71 4.83 -9.70
C GLU A 42 15.11 6.30 -9.55
N ARG A 43 14.15 7.17 -9.23
CA ARG A 43 14.46 8.57 -8.94
C ARG A 43 15.34 8.73 -7.70
N LEU A 44 14.98 8.05 -6.62
CA LEU A 44 15.72 8.05 -5.36
C LEU A 44 17.07 7.32 -5.45
N ALA A 45 17.37 6.62 -6.54
CA ALA A 45 18.70 6.08 -6.79
C ALA A 45 19.74 7.20 -7.00
N HIS A 46 19.30 8.36 -7.49
CA HIS A 46 20.17 9.49 -7.85
C HIS A 46 20.02 10.68 -6.91
N THR A 47 18.95 10.74 -6.11
CA THR A 47 18.68 11.84 -5.19
C THR A 47 18.32 11.34 -3.80
N ASP A 48 18.56 12.19 -2.80
CA ASP A 48 18.23 11.87 -1.42
C ASP A 48 16.77 12.11 -1.04
N TRP A 49 16.09 12.96 -1.80
CA TRP A 49 14.71 13.38 -1.60
C TRP A 49 13.96 13.31 -2.91
N LEU A 50 12.63 13.26 -2.85
CA LEU A 50 11.79 13.12 -4.03
C LEU A 50 12.00 14.29 -4.99
N VAL A 51 12.21 15.53 -4.52
CA VAL A 51 12.42 16.69 -5.40
C VAL A 51 13.60 17.52 -4.93
N GLY A 52 14.56 17.76 -5.84
CA GLY A 52 15.75 18.57 -5.54
C GLY A 52 16.71 17.89 -4.55
N GLY A 53 17.51 18.70 -3.87
CA GLY A 53 18.56 18.23 -2.94
C GLY A 53 18.19 18.32 -1.45
N ARG A 54 16.94 18.63 -1.10
CA ARG A 54 16.48 18.84 0.28
C ARG A 54 15.07 18.29 0.49
N LEU A 55 14.73 17.95 1.73
CA LEU A 55 13.38 17.58 2.14
C LEU A 55 12.36 18.62 1.65
N SER A 56 11.27 18.14 1.06
CA SER A 56 10.27 18.99 0.44
C SER A 56 8.84 18.54 0.78
N ALA A 57 7.85 19.35 0.39
CA ALA A 57 6.45 18.97 0.50
C ALA A 57 6.12 17.65 -0.22
N ALA A 58 6.85 17.30 -1.29
CA ALA A 58 6.66 16.04 -1.99
C ALA A 58 6.95 14.85 -1.08
N ASP A 59 8.04 14.91 -0.30
CA ASP A 59 8.41 13.85 0.64
C ASP A 59 7.35 13.69 1.73
N ILE A 60 6.92 14.81 2.32
CA ILE A 60 5.91 14.83 3.38
C ILE A 60 4.54 14.34 2.89
N ALA A 61 4.18 14.59 1.63
CA ALA A 61 2.91 14.15 1.05
C ALA A 61 2.91 12.66 0.69
N VAL A 62 4.01 12.16 0.13
CA VAL A 62 4.09 10.77 -0.37
C VAL A 62 4.40 9.77 0.74
N PHE A 63 5.21 10.14 1.74
CA PHE A 63 5.64 9.24 2.80
C PHE A 63 4.50 8.55 3.56
N PRO A 64 3.45 9.26 4.02
CA PRO A 64 2.34 8.61 4.71
C PRO A 64 1.61 7.58 3.84
N LEU A 65 1.53 7.79 2.52
CA LEU A 65 0.91 6.85 1.60
C LEU A 65 1.74 5.57 1.48
N VAL A 66 3.07 5.69 1.40
CA VAL A 66 3.98 4.53 1.40
C VAL A 66 3.84 3.76 2.72
N GLN A 67 3.87 4.44 3.87
CA GLN A 67 3.70 3.77 5.17
C GLN A 67 2.34 3.05 5.29
N LEU A 68 1.26 3.64 4.76
CA LEU A 68 -0.06 3.00 4.73
C LEU A 68 -0.07 1.71 3.91
N LEU A 69 0.56 1.72 2.73
CA LEU A 69 0.69 0.55 1.86
C LEU A 69 1.50 -0.57 2.53
N LEU A 70 2.63 -0.22 3.16
CA LEU A 70 3.46 -1.18 3.90
C LEU A 70 2.71 -1.79 5.08
N ARG A 71 1.99 -0.95 5.84
CA ARG A 71 1.15 -1.39 6.96
C ARG A 71 0.02 -2.32 6.50
N ALA A 72 -0.60 -2.05 5.36
CA ALA A 72 -1.63 -2.91 4.79
C ALA A 72 -1.03 -4.26 4.35
N ALA A 73 0.10 -4.22 3.63
CA ALA A 73 0.81 -5.43 3.17
C ALA A 73 1.35 -6.28 4.33
N SER A 74 1.65 -5.69 5.48
CA SER A 74 2.19 -6.41 6.65
C SER A 74 1.12 -7.17 7.44
N LYS A 75 -0.17 -6.94 7.18
CA LYS A 75 -1.25 -7.65 7.90
C LYS A 75 -1.26 -9.13 7.53
N GLN A 76 -1.56 -10.00 8.50
CA GLN A 76 -1.63 -11.46 8.27
C GLN A 76 -2.61 -11.83 7.15
N ALA A 77 -3.75 -11.14 7.07
CA ALA A 77 -4.76 -11.32 6.03
C ALA A 77 -4.24 -11.00 4.61
N ALA A 78 -3.19 -10.19 4.48
CA ALA A 78 -2.61 -9.83 3.19
C ALA A 78 -1.53 -10.82 2.71
N ARG A 79 -1.03 -11.72 3.57
CA ARG A 79 0.02 -12.68 3.21
C ARG A 79 -0.33 -13.54 1.99
N PRO A 80 -1.55 -14.12 1.88
CA PRO A 80 -1.91 -14.94 0.72
C PRO A 80 -1.98 -14.15 -0.59
N LEU A 81 -2.12 -12.82 -0.52
CA LEU A 81 -2.23 -11.96 -1.70
C LEU A 81 -0.87 -11.72 -2.37
N ASN A 82 0.24 -11.98 -1.66
CA ASN A 82 1.60 -11.83 -2.17
C ASN A 82 1.81 -10.54 -2.99
N LEU A 83 1.50 -9.39 -2.38
CA LEU A 83 1.46 -8.10 -3.08
C LEU A 83 2.83 -7.62 -3.62
N GLY A 84 3.92 -8.32 -3.32
CA GLY A 84 5.28 -7.98 -3.80
C GLY A 84 5.85 -6.68 -3.24
N LEU A 85 5.29 -6.18 -2.12
CA LEU A 85 5.70 -4.93 -1.48
C LEU A 85 6.68 -5.14 -0.31
N LEU A 86 6.78 -6.37 0.22
CA LEU A 86 7.56 -6.69 1.41
C LEU A 86 8.51 -7.88 1.16
N PRO A 87 9.75 -7.85 1.70
CA PRO A 87 10.36 -6.69 2.37
C PRO A 87 10.73 -5.60 1.34
N LEU A 88 10.46 -4.35 1.68
CA LEU A 88 10.63 -3.20 0.78
C LEU A 88 12.06 -3.11 0.22
N SER A 89 13.07 -3.40 1.04
CA SER A 89 14.48 -3.32 0.68
C SER A 89 14.94 -4.30 -0.41
N GLN A 90 14.20 -5.39 -0.66
CA GLN A 90 14.54 -6.33 -1.72
C GLN A 90 14.07 -5.86 -3.11
N THR A 91 12.92 -5.19 -3.17
CA THR A 91 12.31 -4.79 -4.45
C THR A 91 12.53 -3.31 -4.75
N PHE A 92 12.57 -2.46 -3.71
CA PHE A 92 12.64 -1.01 -3.79
C PHE A 92 13.65 -0.46 -2.75
N PRO A 93 14.97 -0.74 -2.93
CA PRO A 93 15.99 -0.42 -1.93
C PRO A 93 16.16 1.09 -1.68
N ASN A 94 15.96 1.93 -2.68
CA ASN A 94 16.09 3.37 -2.54
C ASN A 94 14.88 3.99 -1.84
N VAL A 95 13.68 3.45 -2.09
CA VAL A 95 12.48 3.79 -1.30
C VAL A 95 12.68 3.38 0.15
N ALA A 96 13.21 2.17 0.42
CA ALA A 96 13.50 1.74 1.79
C ALA A 96 14.45 2.71 2.50
N ARG A 97 15.55 3.09 1.85
CA ARG A 97 16.49 4.10 2.39
C ARG A 97 15.83 5.45 2.66
N TRP A 98 14.96 5.90 1.76
CA TRP A 98 14.22 7.14 1.91
C TRP A 98 13.20 7.10 3.06
N VAL A 99 12.48 5.98 3.24
CA VAL A 99 11.60 5.74 4.39
C VAL A 99 12.42 5.88 5.68
N GLU A 100 13.50 5.12 5.83
CA GLU A 100 14.33 5.19 7.03
C GLU A 100 14.93 6.58 7.28
N ARG A 101 15.21 7.35 6.22
CA ARG A 101 15.69 8.72 6.35
C ARG A 101 14.61 9.63 6.94
N ILE A 102 13.37 9.50 6.51
CA ILE A 102 12.23 10.27 7.06
C ILE A 102 11.97 9.88 8.51
N GLU A 103 12.04 8.59 8.84
CA GLU A 103 11.83 8.10 10.21
C GLU A 103 12.88 8.63 11.20
N ARG A 104 14.07 9.00 10.72
CA ARG A 104 15.14 9.64 11.52
C ARG A 104 14.97 11.15 11.67
N LEU A 105 13.96 11.78 11.07
CA LEU A 105 13.74 13.22 11.21
C LEU A 105 13.34 13.59 12.65
N PRO A 106 13.76 14.77 13.15
CA PRO A 106 13.32 15.25 14.45
C PRO A 106 11.79 15.29 14.54
N ASN A 107 11.24 14.85 15.68
CA ASN A 107 9.81 14.79 15.96
C ASN A 107 9.00 13.80 15.10
N TYR A 108 9.62 12.94 14.28
CA TYR A 108 8.90 11.91 13.53
C TYR A 108 7.94 11.11 14.42
N GLU A 109 8.44 10.64 15.57
CA GLU A 109 7.67 9.88 16.56
C GLU A 109 6.36 10.54 17.04
N ARG A 110 6.29 11.88 17.02
CA ARG A 110 5.10 12.63 17.42
C ARG A 110 4.00 12.61 16.33
N THR A 111 4.38 12.28 15.10
CA THR A 111 3.47 12.20 13.95
C THR A 111 3.00 10.78 13.66
N TYR A 112 3.69 9.78 14.24
CA TYR A 112 3.33 8.37 14.04
C TYR A 112 1.98 8.05 14.68
N PRO A 113 1.00 7.51 13.92
CA PRO A 113 -0.33 7.23 14.46
C PRO A 113 -0.27 6.28 15.67
N PRO A 114 -0.80 6.67 16.85
CA PRO A 114 -0.66 5.86 18.07
C PRO A 114 -1.18 4.43 17.93
N HIS A 115 -2.27 4.26 17.18
CA HIS A 115 -2.93 2.97 16.94
C HIS A 115 -2.15 2.05 15.96
N TRP A 116 -1.02 2.49 15.40
CA TRP A 116 -0.16 1.65 14.54
C TRP A 116 0.96 0.95 15.31
N ARG A 117 1.23 1.33 16.56
CA ARG A 117 2.26 0.71 17.41
C ARG A 117 1.84 -0.66 17.97
N GLN A 118 0.57 -1.01 17.84
CA GLN A 118 -0.04 -2.29 18.23
C GLN A 118 -0.27 -3.18 17.00
#